data_AF-A0A5A9MYA7-F1
#
_entry.id   AF-A0A5A9MYA7-F1
#
_cell.length_a   1.000
_cell.length_b   1.000
_cell.length_c   1.000
_cell.angle_alpha   90.00
_cell.angle_beta   90.00
_cell.angle_gamma   90.00
#
_symmetry.space_group_name_H-M   'P 1'
#
loop_
_entity.id
_entity.type
_entity.pdbx_description
1 polymer ?
#
loop_
_entity_poly.entity_id
_entity_poly.type
_entity_poly.pdbx_seq_one_letter_code
_entity_poly.pdbx_strand_id
1 'polypeptide(L)'
;MVRYGTVRYGTVRDSGSTQVPVKVPDTITTWETEVFCLSSEGLGLAPPAQLTVFQPFFLELSLPYSIIRGEIFELKATVFNYLSKCIMVKVTPAPSSDFTLKASSDDQYSSCLCANGRKTFNWILTPSVLGCPSDTTEYIKSL
;
A
#
# COMPACT_ATOMS: atom_id res chain seq x y z
N MET A 1 -5.30 10.02 -6.87
CA MET A 1 -6.53 9.22 -7.08
C MET A 1 -7.42 9.44 -5.88
N VAL A 2 -8.55 10.14 -6.03
CA VAL A 2 -9.56 10.28 -4.96
C VAL A 2 -10.41 9.01 -5.02
N ARG A 3 -10.52 8.26 -3.91
CA ARG A 3 -11.41 7.09 -3.83
C ARG A 3 -12.61 7.45 -2.97
N TYR A 4 -13.80 7.09 -3.44
CA TYR A 4 -15.03 7.22 -2.66
C TYR A 4 -15.00 6.22 -1.49
N GLY A 5 -15.20 6.73 -0.28
CA GLY A 5 -15.24 5.93 0.95
C GLY A 5 -16.62 5.33 1.23
N THR A 6 -16.69 4.50 2.26
CA THR A 6 -17.96 3.99 2.80
C THR A 6 -18.63 5.05 3.67
N VAL A 7 -19.92 5.29 3.46
CA VAL A 7 -20.73 6.16 4.34
C VAL A 7 -20.78 5.55 5.75
N ARG A 8 -20.55 6.39 6.77
CA ARG A 8 -20.64 5.99 8.17
C ARG A 8 -21.65 6.86 8.90
N TYR A 9 -22.26 6.29 9.94
CA TYR A 9 -23.28 6.95 10.74
C TYR A 9 -22.87 6.92 12.22
N GLY A 10 -23.28 7.94 12.97
CA GLY A 10 -23.09 8.01 14.42
C GLY A 10 -24.26 8.75 15.06
N THR A 11 -24.64 8.34 16.27
CA THR A 11 -25.71 9.01 17.03
C THR A 11 -25.08 9.96 18.04
N VAL A 12 -25.45 11.24 17.94
CA VAL A 12 -25.03 12.27 18.89
C VAL A 12 -25.90 12.16 20.14
N ARG A 13 -25.28 12.02 21.32
CA ARG A 13 -25.96 12.01 22.63
C ARG A 13 -25.92 13.41 23.26
N ASP A 14 -26.38 13.54 24.50
CA ASP A 14 -26.51 14.82 25.22
C ASP A 14 -25.21 15.66 25.30
N SER A 15 -24.04 15.04 25.09
CA SER A 15 -22.75 15.73 25.01
C SER A 15 -22.54 16.55 23.73
N GLY A 16 -23.48 16.50 22.77
CA GLY A 16 -23.38 17.23 21.50
C GLY A 16 -22.27 16.73 20.56
N SER A 17 -21.63 15.60 20.87
CA SER A 17 -20.50 15.06 20.11
C SER A 17 -20.58 13.54 19.98
N THR A 18 -20.00 13.02 18.89
CA THR A 18 -19.84 11.60 18.61
C THR A 18 -18.49 11.34 17.95
N GLN A 19 -17.92 10.15 18.14
CA GLN A 19 -16.72 9.70 17.44
C GLN A 19 -17.04 8.47 16.60
N VAL A 20 -16.57 8.47 15.35
CA VAL A 20 -16.77 7.37 14.41
C VAL A 20 -15.39 6.85 13.99
N PRO A 21 -14.92 5.71 14.52
CA PRO A 21 -13.62 5.17 14.15
C PRO A 21 -13.65 4.65 12.71
N VAL A 22 -12.61 4.97 11.95
CA VAL A 22 -12.43 4.52 10.56
C VAL A 22 -11.03 3.96 10.38
N LYS A 23 -10.92 2.82 9.70
CA LYS A 23 -9.63 2.27 9.27
C LYS A 23 -9.24 2.93 7.94
N VAL A 24 -8.11 3.62 7.94
CA VAL A 24 -7.51 4.17 6.72
C VAL A 24 -6.77 3.07 5.93
N PRO A 25 -6.66 3.17 4.60
CA PRO A 25 -5.88 2.22 3.81
C PRO A 25 -4.37 2.38 4.05
N ASP A 26 -3.60 1.37 3.69
CA ASP A 26 -2.13 1.41 3.78
C ASP A 26 -1.47 2.19 2.62
N THR A 27 -2.25 2.75 1.70
CA THR A 27 -1.74 3.52 0.54
C THR A 27 -1.84 5.02 0.78
N ILE A 28 -0.85 5.78 0.29
CA ILE A 28 -0.87 7.25 0.31
C ILE A 28 -2.08 7.76 -0.46
N THR A 29 -3.07 8.27 0.28
CA THR A 29 -4.36 8.68 -0.27
C THR A 29 -4.91 9.87 0.52
N THR A 30 -5.49 10.82 -0.20
CA THR A 30 -6.25 11.92 0.41
C THR A 30 -7.73 11.60 0.31
N TRP A 31 -8.42 11.74 1.44
CA TRP A 31 -9.84 11.51 1.63
C TRP A 31 -10.51 12.85 1.85
N GLU A 32 -11.61 13.08 1.15
CA GLU A 32 -12.49 14.21 1.41
C GLU A 32 -13.72 13.70 2.16
N THR A 33 -14.09 14.40 3.22
CA THR A 33 -15.16 14.00 4.13
C THR A 33 -16.30 15.00 4.03
N GLU A 34 -17.50 14.48 3.82
CA GLU A 34 -18.75 15.22 3.85
C GLU A 34 -19.58 14.69 5.02
N VAL A 35 -20.09 15.60 5.86
CA VAL A 35 -20.87 15.24 7.04
C VAL A 35 -22.19 15.99 7.02
N PHE A 36 -23.27 15.24 7.22
CA PHE A 36 -24.62 15.78 7.38
C PHE A 36 -25.20 15.33 8.73
N CYS A 37 -25.97 16.21 9.35
CA CYS A 37 -26.62 15.98 10.63
C CYS A 37 -28.13 16.10 10.45
N LEU A 38 -28.89 15.14 10.99
CA LEU A 38 -30.36 15.20 11.03
C LEU A 38 -30.81 15.31 12.48
N SER A 39 -31.67 16.28 12.77
CA SER A 39 -32.35 16.45 14.05
C SER A 39 -33.83 16.78 13.83
N SER A 40 -34.60 16.87 14.91
CA SER A 40 -35.97 17.38 14.86
C SER A 40 -36.06 18.83 14.37
N GLU A 41 -34.98 19.60 14.48
CA GLU A 41 -34.91 20.99 14.02
C GLU A 41 -34.52 21.12 12.54
N GLY A 42 -34.03 20.05 11.92
CA GLY A 42 -33.76 20.00 10.47
C GLY A 42 -32.47 19.29 10.08
N LEU A 43 -31.97 19.64 8.90
CA LEU A 43 -30.74 19.11 8.30
C LEU A 43 -29.62 20.15 8.41
N GLY A 44 -28.48 19.75 8.96
CA GLY A 44 -27.24 20.52 8.95
C GLY A 44 -26.21 19.89 8.00
N LEU A 45 -25.44 20.72 7.30
CA LEU A 45 -24.31 20.31 6.47
C LEU A 45 -23.03 20.91 7.04
N ALA A 46 -22.02 20.07 7.28
CA ALA A 46 -20.71 20.54 7.70
C ALA A 46 -19.85 20.92 6.49
N PRO A 47 -18.93 21.90 6.62
CA PRO A 47 -17.90 22.13 5.60
C PRO A 47 -17.07 20.86 5.37
N PRO A 48 -16.63 20.60 4.13
CA PRO A 48 -15.83 19.43 3.82
C PRO A 48 -14.46 19.52 4.51
N ALA A 49 -13.96 18.37 4.98
CA ALA A 49 -12.64 18.27 5.58
C ALA A 49 -11.79 17.22 4.85
N GLN A 50 -10.48 17.46 4.76
CA GLN A 50 -9.55 16.57 4.08
C GLN A 50 -8.66 15.82 5.08
N LEU A 51 -8.48 14.53 4.85
CA LEU A 51 -7.58 13.66 5.59
C LEU A 51 -6.57 13.02 4.63
N THR A 52 -5.29 13.33 4.81
CA THR A 52 -4.22 12.71 4.02
C THR A 52 -3.55 11.60 4.82
N VAL A 53 -3.64 10.39 4.30
CA VAL A 53 -2.94 9.20 4.80
C VAL A 53 -1.58 9.16 4.11
N PHE A 54 -0.51 9.12 4.90
CA PHE A 54 0.85 9.08 4.37
C PHE A 54 1.66 8.00 5.05
N GLN A 55 2.27 7.12 4.25
CA GLN A 55 3.19 6.11 4.72
C GLN A 55 4.63 6.58 4.44
N PRO A 56 5.44 6.87 5.47
CA PRO A 56 6.76 7.48 5.28
C PRO A 56 7.82 6.52 4.71
N PHE A 57 7.52 5.23 4.68
CA PHE A 57 8.38 4.20 4.13
C PHE A 57 7.53 3.06 3.57
N PHE A 58 7.65 2.76 2.28
CA PHE A 58 6.85 1.72 1.62
C PHE A 58 7.58 1.11 0.43
N LEU A 59 7.09 -0.06 0.01
CA LEU A 59 7.57 -0.81 -1.14
C LEU A 59 6.45 -0.91 -2.20
N GLU A 60 6.80 -0.67 -3.44
CA GLU A 60 5.92 -0.81 -4.60
C GLU A 60 6.46 -1.87 -5.55
N LEU A 61 5.61 -2.81 -5.97
CA LEU A 61 5.96 -3.85 -6.94
C LEU A 61 5.53 -3.43 -8.34
N SER A 62 6.43 -3.54 -9.30
CA SER A 62 6.10 -3.44 -10.73
C SER A 62 5.98 -4.84 -11.30
N LEU A 63 4.74 -5.34 -11.36
CA LEU A 63 4.40 -6.63 -11.95
C LEU A 63 4.00 -6.44 -13.42
N PRO A 64 4.43 -7.33 -14.34
CA PRO A 64 3.90 -7.35 -15.69
C PRO A 64 2.41 -7.74 -15.65
N TYR A 65 1.69 -7.39 -16.72
CA TYR A 65 0.25 -7.67 -16.83
C TYR A 65 -0.09 -9.16 -16.67
N SER A 66 0.75 -10.03 -17.21
CA SER A 66 0.62 -11.48 -17.13
C SER A 66 1.97 -12.14 -16.96
N ILE A 67 1.99 -13.24 -16.21
CA ILE A 67 3.17 -14.06 -15.98
C ILE A 67 2.85 -15.46 -16.52
N ILE A 68 3.70 -15.97 -17.41
CA ILE A 68 3.51 -17.28 -18.03
C ILE A 68 4.34 -18.31 -17.27
N ARG A 69 3.71 -19.43 -16.90
CA ARG A 69 4.38 -20.53 -16.19
C ARG A 69 5.60 -21.02 -16.98
N GLY A 70 6.73 -21.18 -16.28
CA GLY A 70 7.99 -21.62 -16.88
C GLY A 70 8.75 -20.54 -17.64
N GLU A 71 8.16 -19.37 -17.88
CA GLU A 71 8.86 -18.25 -18.51
C GLU A 71 9.59 -17.40 -17.49
N ILE A 72 10.84 -17.06 -17.80
CA ILE A 72 11.66 -16.20 -16.96
C ILE A 72 11.13 -14.77 -17.05
N PHE A 73 10.87 -14.14 -15.91
CA PHE A 73 10.53 -12.72 -15.85
C PHE A 73 11.36 -11.97 -14.81
N GLU A 74 11.42 -10.64 -14.98
CA GLU A 74 12.07 -9.73 -14.05
C GLU A 74 11.02 -9.11 -13.12
N LEU A 75 11.10 -9.43 -11.82
CA LEU A 75 10.31 -8.76 -10.79
C LEU A 75 11.06 -7.52 -10.31
N LYS A 76 10.38 -6.36 -10.26
CA LYS A 76 10.95 -5.12 -9.72
C LYS A 76 10.20 -4.66 -8.49
N ALA A 77 10.92 -4.31 -7.44
CA ALA A 77 10.38 -3.65 -6.26
C ALA A 77 11.09 -2.32 -6.04
N THR A 78 10.33 -1.25 -5.86
CA THR A 78 10.87 0.08 -5.54
C THR A 78 10.53 0.43 -4.10
N VAL A 79 11.56 0.66 -3.29
CA VAL A 79 11.44 1.15 -1.92
C VAL A 79 11.54 2.67 -1.93
N PHE A 80 10.60 3.33 -1.26
CA PHE A 80 10.58 4.78 -1.08
C PHE A 80 10.84 5.12 0.38
N ASN A 81 11.74 6.07 0.64
CA ASN A 81 12.03 6.59 1.96
C ASN A 81 11.73 8.09 2.03
N TYR A 82 10.63 8.45 2.67
CA TYR A 82 10.26 9.84 2.95
C TYR A 82 10.61 10.27 4.39
N LEU A 83 11.36 9.44 5.13
CA LEU A 83 11.93 9.86 6.41
C LEU A 83 13.05 10.89 6.19
N SER A 84 13.32 11.72 7.18
CA SER A 84 14.40 12.72 7.14
C SER A 84 15.81 12.15 7.33
N LYS A 85 15.98 10.82 7.36
CA LYS A 85 17.24 10.12 7.65
C LYS A 85 17.56 9.05 6.61
N CYS A 86 18.85 8.72 6.49
CA CYS A 86 19.27 7.54 5.73
C CYS A 86 19.03 6.26 6.52
N ILE A 87 18.50 5.25 5.84
CA ILE A 87 18.22 3.93 6.39
C ILE A 87 18.88 2.84 5.54
N MET A 88 19.33 1.79 6.19
CA MET A 88 19.82 0.59 5.52
C MET A 88 18.62 -0.30 5.22
N VAL A 89 18.33 -0.56 3.94
CA VAL A 89 17.25 -1.45 3.55
C VAL A 89 17.82 -2.73 2.96
N LYS A 90 17.19 -3.87 3.29
CA LYS A 90 17.39 -5.16 2.65
C LYS A 90 16.03 -5.67 2.20
N VAL A 91 15.92 -6.05 0.93
CA VAL A 91 14.66 -6.52 0.34
C VAL A 91 14.90 -7.91 -0.22
N THR A 92 14.23 -8.92 0.29
CA THR A 92 14.38 -10.30 -0.19
C THR A 92 13.01 -10.89 -0.49
N PRO A 93 12.81 -11.53 -1.66
CA PRO A 93 11.60 -12.27 -1.93
C PRO A 93 11.45 -13.39 -0.90
N ALA A 94 10.27 -13.55 -0.33
CA ALA A 94 10.04 -14.63 0.60
C ALA A 94 10.06 -16.00 -0.12
N PRO A 95 10.57 -17.07 0.51
CA PRO A 95 10.55 -18.39 -0.08
C PRO A 95 9.11 -18.84 -0.41
N SER A 96 8.89 -19.35 -1.63
CA SER A 96 7.61 -19.90 -2.06
C SER A 96 7.81 -21.07 -3.04
N SER A 97 6.84 -21.99 -3.10
CA SER A 97 6.75 -23.03 -4.14
C SER A 97 6.30 -22.50 -5.50
N ASP A 98 5.75 -21.27 -5.55
CA ASP A 98 5.13 -20.71 -6.74
C ASP A 98 6.14 -20.15 -7.73
N PHE A 99 7.37 -19.91 -7.30
CA PHE A 99 8.45 -19.43 -8.15
C PHE A 99 9.80 -19.96 -7.68
N THR A 100 10.75 -19.97 -8.60
CA THR A 100 12.16 -20.24 -8.32
C THR A 100 12.97 -18.99 -8.59
N LEU A 101 13.79 -18.60 -7.62
CA LEU A 101 14.69 -17.46 -7.71
C LEU A 101 15.99 -17.91 -8.36
N LYS A 102 16.44 -17.23 -9.42
CA LYS A 102 17.79 -17.48 -9.95
C LYS A 102 18.81 -16.97 -8.94
N ALA A 103 19.77 -17.84 -8.58
CA ALA A 103 20.79 -17.52 -7.60
C ALA A 103 21.52 -16.21 -7.95
N SER A 104 21.64 -15.31 -6.97
CA SER A 104 22.45 -14.10 -7.01
C SER A 104 23.17 -13.92 -5.67
N SER A 105 24.05 -12.93 -5.59
CA SER A 105 24.61 -12.49 -4.30
C SER A 105 23.55 -11.77 -3.46
N ASP A 106 23.48 -12.11 -2.17
CA ASP A 106 22.55 -11.51 -1.19
C ASP A 106 22.89 -10.02 -0.91
N ASP A 107 24.16 -9.63 -1.06
CA ASP A 107 24.61 -8.25 -0.91
C ASP A 107 23.96 -7.30 -1.94
N GLN A 108 23.55 -7.81 -3.10
CA GLN A 108 22.89 -7.03 -4.15
C GLN A 108 21.49 -6.54 -3.73
N TYR A 109 20.92 -7.15 -2.70
CA TYR A 109 19.58 -6.86 -2.20
C TYR A 109 19.55 -5.89 -1.02
N SER A 110 20.70 -5.30 -0.70
CA SER A 110 20.84 -4.28 0.32
C SER A 110 21.27 -2.94 -0.29
N SER A 111 20.73 -1.82 0.21
CA SER A 111 21.15 -0.49 -0.20
C SER A 111 20.87 0.55 0.88
N CYS A 112 21.80 1.48 1.09
CA CYS A 112 21.53 2.66 1.90
C CYS A 112 20.58 3.58 1.13
N LEU A 113 19.50 3.99 1.77
CA LEU A 113 18.46 4.84 1.18
C LEU A 113 18.29 6.11 2.01
N CYS A 114 18.76 7.23 1.48
CA CYS A 114 18.70 8.53 2.14
C CYS A 114 17.32 9.19 2.05
N ALA A 115 17.18 10.31 2.76
CA ALA A 115 15.92 11.06 2.85
C ALA A 115 15.39 11.43 1.47
N ASN A 116 14.08 11.22 1.26
CA ASN A 116 13.39 11.39 -0.02
C ASN A 116 13.98 10.57 -1.18
N GLY A 117 14.76 9.52 -0.86
CA GLY A 117 15.35 8.62 -1.83
C GLY A 117 14.41 7.49 -2.23
N ARG A 118 14.66 6.91 -3.41
CA ARG A 118 14.07 5.63 -3.82
C ARG A 118 15.13 4.67 -4.36
N LYS A 119 14.93 3.37 -4.14
CA LYS A 119 15.80 2.32 -4.70
C LYS A 119 14.95 1.21 -5.29
N THR A 120 15.26 0.84 -6.54
CA THR A 120 14.66 -0.32 -7.19
C THR A 120 15.59 -1.52 -7.06
N PHE A 121 15.02 -2.63 -6.62
CA PHE A 121 15.61 -3.96 -6.57
C PHE A 121 14.95 -4.83 -7.63
N ASN A 122 15.71 -5.74 -8.23
CA ASN A 122 15.24 -6.63 -9.26
C ASN A 122 15.66 -8.08 -9.03
N TRP A 123 14.75 -9.00 -9.37
CA TRP A 123 14.98 -10.44 -9.29
C TRP A 123 14.58 -11.10 -10.59
N ILE A 124 15.35 -12.11 -10.99
CA ILE A 124 14.99 -12.99 -12.10
C ILE A 124 14.32 -14.22 -11.52
N LEU A 125 13.02 -14.36 -11.78
CA LEU A 125 12.19 -15.43 -11.25
C LEU A 125 11.70 -16.33 -12.39
N THR A 126 11.51 -17.62 -12.09
CA THR A 126 10.80 -18.56 -12.97
C THR A 126 9.56 -19.08 -12.22
N PRO A 127 8.34 -18.73 -12.66
CA PRO A 127 7.10 -19.12 -12.03
C PRO A 127 6.80 -20.61 -12.26
N SER A 128 6.51 -21.32 -11.18
CA SER A 128 6.25 -22.77 -11.16
C SER A 128 4.75 -23.09 -11.21
N VAL A 129 3.90 -22.16 -10.75
CA VAL A 129 2.45 -22.32 -10.60
C VAL A 129 1.69 -21.23 -11.39
N LEU A 130 0.49 -21.55 -11.86
CA LEU A 130 -0.43 -20.58 -12.47
C LEU A 130 -1.20 -19.85 -11.37
N GLY A 131 -0.87 -18.58 -11.12
CA GLY A 131 -1.62 -17.70 -10.21
C GLY A 131 -2.33 -16.60 -10.99
N CYS A 132 -3.54 -16.21 -10.57
CA CYS A 132 -4.23 -15.05 -11.12
C CYS A 132 -3.43 -13.78 -10.76
N PRO A 133 -3.17 -12.83 -11.69
CA PRO A 133 -2.31 -11.67 -11.45
C PRO A 133 -2.72 -10.78 -10.27
N SER A 134 -4.02 -10.72 -9.95
CA SER A 134 -4.54 -9.98 -8.80
C SER A 134 -4.20 -10.62 -7.47
N ASP A 135 -4.17 -11.96 -7.42
CA ASP A 135 -3.89 -12.75 -6.23
C ASP A 135 -2.40 -12.67 -5.89
N THR A 136 -1.52 -12.86 -6.87
CA THR A 136 -0.06 -12.75 -6.67
C THR A 136 0.40 -11.38 -6.17
N THR A 137 -0.30 -10.29 -6.51
CA THR A 137 0.02 -8.95 -6.01
C THR A 137 -0.33 -8.79 -4.54
N GLU A 138 -1.44 -9.37 -4.07
CA GLU A 138 -1.83 -9.38 -2.66
C GLU A 138 -0.92 -10.32 -1.85
N TYR A 139 -0.61 -11.50 -2.39
CA TYR A 139 0.30 -12.46 -1.75
C TYR A 139 1.71 -11.88 -1.57
N ILE A 140 2.30 -11.23 -2.59
CA ILE A 140 3.67 -10.67 -2.48
C ILE A 140 3.70 -9.39 -1.63
N LYS A 141 2.61 -8.62 -1.55
CA LYS A 141 2.53 -7.46 -0.62
C LYS A 141 2.30 -7.85 0.84
N SER A 142 1.77 -9.06 1.09
CA SER A 142 1.58 -9.61 2.44
C SER A 142 2.82 -10.31 3.02
N LEU A 143 3.87 -10.46 2.20
CA LEU A 143 5.19 -11.00 2.54
C LEU A 143 6.19 -9.84 2.77
#